data_AF-A0A349FXK3-F1
#
_entry.id   AF-A0A349FXK3-F1
#
_cell.length_a   1.000
_cell.length_b   1.000
_cell.length_c   1.000
_cell.angle_alpha   90.00
_cell.angle_beta   90.00
_cell.angle_gamma   90.00
#
_symmetry.space_group_name_H-M   'P 1'
#
loop_
_entity.id
_entity.type
_entity.pdbx_description
1 polymer ?
#
loop_
_entity_poly.entity_id
_entity_poly.type
_entity_poly.pdbx_seq_one_letter_code
_entity_poly.pdbx_strand_id
1 'polypeptide(L)'
;MKNYKSLITSSLLLALIIATPIASFAEGNDKDKEDRNEKKFKIEQVQKDKEDDEDKKERGNSFNRGFANWFNKRINAKANVEVNLAPSIEGITAPTVLKVGEVGTWIVKASDPKNTSLSYAVDWGDNNIVSKSLSLLSQQVFVQTGTFTHTYADKGEYRVMFTVSNEAGLKTVSSVTVHVRDTEDVVAPVISNLNVTNVKSHKATINWTTDTKSNTMVWISKTSPVDTNLAKYSRKALVLNHKMELKKLEANTKYYVVVGSKNKAGITKSAEMSFTTLVSNPDITPTPTPTPTPDTTAPVISAITTNVTGINAVVSWTTNEPATSNVFYSTGTPVDTNAILTPKVTDGALTTSHSLSIPSLTSSTLYHFVIKSLDASNNVVLSSESTFATN
;
A
#
# COMPACT_ATOMS: atom_id res chain seq x y z
N MET A 1 -26.56 -2.06 -63.00
CA MET A 1 -25.95 -3.23 -63.67
C MET A 1 -24.68 -3.61 -62.92
N LYS A 2 -24.64 -4.87 -62.43
CA LYS A 2 -23.48 -5.76 -62.16
C LYS A 2 -22.38 -5.20 -61.23
N ASN A 3 -22.32 -5.55 -59.94
CA ASN A 3 -21.82 -6.83 -59.35
C ASN A 3 -20.48 -7.31 -59.91
N TYR A 4 -19.44 -7.36 -59.07
CA TYR A 4 -18.45 -8.46 -59.09
C TYR A 4 -17.98 -8.80 -57.66
N LYS A 5 -18.26 -10.06 -57.27
CA LYS A 5 -17.59 -10.84 -56.22
C LYS A 5 -16.58 -11.79 -56.90
N SER A 6 -15.75 -12.46 -56.06
CA SER A 6 -14.98 -13.72 -56.31
C SER A 6 -13.58 -13.58 -56.92
N LEU A 7 -12.49 -14.30 -56.59
CA LEU A 7 -12.17 -15.51 -55.76
C LEU A 7 -10.63 -15.50 -55.45
N ILE A 8 -10.18 -15.89 -54.25
CA ILE A 8 -9.44 -17.12 -53.84
C ILE A 8 -8.21 -17.54 -54.67
N THR A 9 -7.04 -17.63 -54.02
CA THR A 9 -5.98 -18.69 -54.13
C THR A 9 -5.14 -18.64 -52.83
N SER A 10 -5.19 -19.60 -51.89
CA SER A 10 -4.58 -20.94 -51.80
C SER A 10 -3.06 -20.96 -51.52
N SER A 11 -2.65 -21.39 -50.32
CA SER A 11 -1.52 -22.32 -50.14
C SER A 11 -1.56 -23.00 -48.76
N LEU A 12 -1.10 -24.25 -48.78
CA LEU A 12 -1.32 -25.38 -47.89
C LEU A 12 0.01 -25.71 -47.19
N LEU A 13 0.01 -26.01 -45.88
CA LEU A 13 0.98 -26.94 -45.31
C LEU A 13 0.39 -27.69 -44.10
N LEU A 14 0.61 -28.99 -44.10
CA LEU A 14 0.04 -30.05 -43.27
C LEU A 14 1.07 -30.52 -42.23
N ALA A 15 0.69 -30.73 -40.97
CA ALA A 15 1.26 -31.78 -40.10
C ALA A 15 0.48 -31.98 -38.78
N LEU A 16 -0.22 -33.12 -38.75
CA LEU A 16 -0.57 -34.05 -37.66
C LEU A 16 -0.15 -33.73 -36.20
N ILE A 17 -1.13 -33.69 -35.27
CA ILE A 17 -0.94 -34.08 -33.87
C ILE A 17 -2.14 -34.92 -33.42
N ILE A 18 -1.85 -36.11 -32.89
CA ILE A 18 -2.78 -37.06 -32.29
C ILE A 18 -2.92 -36.69 -30.81
N ALA A 19 -4.14 -36.53 -30.31
CA ALA A 19 -4.41 -36.48 -28.87
C ALA A 19 -5.64 -37.34 -28.56
N THR A 20 -5.47 -38.35 -27.72
CA THR A 20 -6.56 -39.15 -27.16
C THR A 20 -7.13 -38.50 -25.89
N PRO A 21 -8.41 -38.76 -25.54
CA PRO A 21 -9.14 -37.99 -24.55
C PRO A 21 -9.30 -38.76 -23.23
N ILE A 22 -9.37 -38.05 -22.09
CA ILE A 22 -10.15 -38.50 -20.93
C ILE A 22 -10.85 -37.28 -20.31
N ALA A 23 -12.17 -37.24 -20.50
CA ALA A 23 -13.15 -36.53 -19.68
C ALA A 23 -13.39 -37.36 -18.39
N SER A 24 -14.02 -36.97 -17.29
CA SER A 24 -14.86 -35.83 -16.92
C SER A 24 -15.30 -36.06 -15.46
N PHE A 25 -15.68 -34.99 -14.75
CA PHE A 25 -16.66 -34.89 -13.65
C PHE A 25 -16.59 -35.81 -12.41
N ALA A 26 -16.62 -35.20 -11.22
CA ALA A 26 -17.80 -35.26 -10.34
C ALA A 26 -17.67 -34.28 -9.15
N GLU A 27 -18.79 -33.64 -8.82
CA GLU A 27 -19.05 -32.84 -7.63
C GLU A 27 -20.22 -33.50 -6.87
N GLY A 28 -20.24 -33.44 -5.54
CA GLY A 28 -21.46 -33.62 -4.72
C GLY A 28 -21.39 -34.59 -3.53
N ASN A 29 -21.74 -34.04 -2.35
CA ASN A 29 -22.03 -34.65 -1.02
C ASN A 29 -22.97 -35.89 -1.11
N ASP A 30 -23.06 -36.83 -0.15
CA ASP A 30 -23.45 -36.69 1.27
C ASP A 30 -23.29 -38.08 2.00
N LYS A 31 -23.30 -38.02 3.34
CA LYS A 31 -23.36 -39.04 4.42
C LYS A 31 -23.64 -40.53 4.09
N ASP A 32 -22.90 -41.45 4.74
CA ASP A 32 -23.33 -42.25 5.92
C ASP A 32 -22.47 -43.53 6.13
N LYS A 33 -22.20 -43.81 7.42
CA LYS A 33 -21.97 -45.11 8.09
C LYS A 33 -20.68 -45.93 7.88
N GLU A 34 -20.01 -46.09 9.03
CA GLU A 34 -19.44 -47.32 9.61
C GLU A 34 -19.18 -48.50 8.65
N ASP A 35 -17.92 -48.91 8.52
CA ASP A 35 -17.48 -50.09 9.28
C ASP A 35 -15.95 -50.25 9.34
N ARG A 36 -15.54 -50.95 10.40
CA ARG A 36 -14.18 -51.23 10.85
C ARG A 36 -13.30 -51.95 9.82
N ASN A 37 -12.00 -51.63 9.79
CA ASN A 37 -10.97 -52.54 10.30
C ASN A 37 -9.55 -51.96 10.17
N GLU A 38 -8.82 -52.04 11.30
CA GLU A 38 -7.41 -52.45 11.48
C GLU A 38 -6.36 -52.11 10.39
N LYS A 39 -5.13 -51.68 10.67
CA LYS A 39 -4.30 -51.70 11.88
C LYS A 39 -3.07 -50.81 11.61
N LYS A 40 -2.54 -50.25 12.70
CA LYS A 40 -1.35 -49.41 12.79
C LYS A 40 -0.08 -50.12 12.32
N PHE A 41 0.84 -49.39 11.68
CA PHE A 41 2.26 -49.76 11.60
C PHE A 41 3.13 -48.67 12.25
N LYS A 42 3.87 -49.05 13.29
CA LYS A 42 5.02 -48.35 13.84
C LYS A 42 6.09 -49.38 14.18
N ILE A 43 7.24 -49.24 13.51
CA ILE A 43 8.65 -49.41 13.95
C ILE A 43 8.91 -50.43 15.07
N GLU A 44 9.76 -51.45 14.82
CA GLU A 44 11.06 -51.62 15.51
C GLU A 44 11.96 -52.72 14.94
N GLN A 45 13.26 -52.52 15.22
CA GLN A 45 14.47 -53.32 15.05
C GLN A 45 14.35 -54.78 15.50
N VAL A 46 15.26 -55.67 15.03
CA VAL A 46 15.93 -56.70 15.87
C VAL A 46 17.10 -57.36 15.10
N GLN A 47 18.24 -57.44 15.79
CA GLN A 47 19.47 -58.22 15.52
C GLN A 47 19.20 -59.74 15.56
N LYS A 48 20.07 -60.55 14.94
CA LYS A 48 20.15 -61.98 15.29
C LYS A 48 21.55 -62.55 15.06
N ASP A 49 22.21 -62.85 16.17
CA ASP A 49 23.30 -63.83 16.26
C ASP A 49 22.73 -65.25 16.33
N LYS A 50 23.49 -66.23 15.84
CA LYS A 50 23.72 -67.52 16.53
C LYS A 50 24.83 -68.35 15.85
N GLU A 51 25.67 -68.92 16.71
CA GLU A 51 26.77 -69.87 16.51
C GLU A 51 26.27 -71.27 16.06
N ASP A 52 27.21 -72.08 15.53
CA ASP A 52 27.53 -73.43 16.02
C ASP A 52 28.80 -74.01 15.31
N ASP A 53 29.81 -74.32 16.13
CA ASP A 53 30.75 -75.47 16.23
C ASP A 53 31.82 -75.94 15.18
N GLU A 54 33.01 -76.16 15.79
CA GLU A 54 34.02 -77.25 15.71
C GLU A 54 35.21 -77.32 14.68
N ASP A 55 36.39 -76.96 15.21
CA ASP A 55 37.61 -77.80 15.46
C ASP A 55 38.81 -77.97 14.46
N LYS A 56 40.01 -77.64 15.00
CA LYS A 56 41.42 -78.15 14.79
C LYS A 56 42.25 -77.85 13.50
N LYS A 57 43.40 -77.13 13.66
CA LYS A 57 44.80 -77.62 13.90
C LYS A 57 45.92 -76.66 13.36
N GLU A 58 47.01 -76.57 14.14
CA GLU A 58 48.21 -75.71 14.01
C GLU A 58 49.20 -76.06 12.87
N ARG A 59 50.00 -75.07 12.40
CA ARG A 59 51.50 -75.07 12.31
C ARG A 59 52.05 -73.84 11.53
N GLY A 60 53.11 -73.19 12.04
CA GLY A 60 53.74 -72.00 11.47
C GLY A 60 55.03 -72.23 10.66
N ASN A 61 55.55 -71.19 9.97
CA ASN A 61 56.95 -70.73 10.07
C ASN A 61 57.30 -69.53 9.15
N SER A 62 58.32 -68.81 9.62
CA SER A 62 59.10 -67.68 9.08
C SER A 62 59.39 -67.61 7.58
N PHE A 63 59.33 -66.40 6.99
CA PHE A 63 60.31 -65.91 5.99
C PHE A 63 60.32 -64.38 5.91
N ASN A 64 61.19 -63.75 6.70
CA ASN A 64 61.75 -62.43 6.41
C ASN A 64 63.28 -62.59 6.49
N ARG A 65 64.01 -62.26 5.41
CA ARG A 65 65.45 -61.91 5.34
C ARG A 65 65.97 -62.11 3.91
N GLY A 66 65.82 -61.07 3.07
CA GLY A 66 66.37 -61.10 1.72
C GLY A 66 66.52 -59.76 1.00
N PHE A 67 65.89 -58.68 1.47
CA PHE A 67 65.96 -57.37 0.79
C PHE A 67 66.47 -56.21 1.67
N ALA A 68 66.94 -56.52 2.88
CA ALA A 68 67.36 -55.51 3.87
C ALA A 68 68.69 -54.79 3.58
N ASN A 69 69.47 -55.18 2.55
CA ASN A 69 70.82 -54.64 2.35
C ASN A 69 71.07 -53.94 1.00
N TRP A 70 70.05 -53.70 0.17
CA TRP A 70 70.25 -52.99 -1.11
C TRP A 70 69.85 -51.50 -1.07
N PHE A 71 68.87 -51.09 -0.26
CA PHE A 71 68.37 -49.70 -0.28
C PHE A 71 68.88 -48.77 0.83
N ASN A 72 69.79 -49.22 1.71
CA ASN A 72 70.31 -48.37 2.81
C ASN A 72 71.46 -47.43 2.40
N LYS A 73 71.70 -47.21 1.09
CA LYS A 73 72.76 -46.30 0.60
C LYS A 73 72.27 -45.16 -0.30
N ARG A 74 70.98 -44.81 -0.26
CA ARG A 74 70.48 -43.53 -0.80
C ARG A 74 69.42 -42.89 0.10
N ILE A 75 69.73 -42.76 1.39
CA ILE A 75 69.22 -41.63 2.17
C ILE A 75 70.37 -40.65 2.28
N ASN A 76 70.39 -39.67 1.38
CA ASN A 76 70.94 -38.33 1.61
C ASN A 76 70.54 -37.41 0.46
N ALA A 77 69.25 -37.16 0.39
CA ALA A 77 68.68 -35.90 -0.06
C ALA A 77 67.26 -35.85 0.52
N LYS A 78 67.12 -35.31 1.74
CA LYS A 78 65.83 -34.70 2.10
C LYS A 78 65.70 -33.44 1.24
N ALA A 79 65.31 -33.61 -0.02
CA ALA A 79 64.56 -32.57 -0.68
C ALA A 79 63.23 -32.53 0.07
N ASN A 80 63.07 -31.55 0.95
CA ASN A 80 61.72 -31.08 1.25
C ASN A 80 61.18 -30.60 -0.09
N VAL A 81 60.45 -31.47 -0.79
CA VAL A 81 59.62 -31.02 -1.91
C VAL A 81 58.52 -30.23 -1.25
N GLU A 82 58.75 -28.93 -1.14
CA GLU A 82 57.81 -28.01 -0.54
C GLU A 82 56.65 -27.86 -1.55
N VAL A 83 55.70 -28.79 -1.50
CA VAL A 83 54.56 -28.86 -2.43
C VAL A 83 53.89 -27.50 -2.43
N ASN A 84 53.95 -26.80 -3.57
CA ASN A 84 53.22 -25.55 -3.69
C ASN A 84 51.74 -25.85 -3.88
N LEU A 85 50.90 -25.23 -3.06
CA LEU A 85 49.46 -25.40 -3.10
C LEU A 85 48.87 -24.20 -3.84
N ALA A 86 47.78 -24.44 -4.57
CA ALA A 86 47.04 -23.34 -5.19
C ALA A 86 46.46 -22.41 -4.10
N PRO A 87 46.28 -21.11 -4.41
CA PRO A 87 45.63 -20.20 -3.49
C PRO A 87 44.15 -20.56 -3.28
N SER A 88 43.53 -20.07 -2.21
CA SER A 88 42.10 -20.27 -1.91
C SER A 88 41.33 -18.95 -2.05
N ILE A 89 40.13 -18.99 -2.63
CA ILE A 89 39.20 -17.86 -2.63
C ILE A 89 38.21 -18.07 -1.48
N GLU A 90 38.31 -17.24 -0.45
CA GLU A 90 37.50 -17.33 0.77
C GLU A 90 36.14 -16.66 0.63
N GLY A 91 36.02 -15.66 -0.27
CA GLY A 91 34.74 -15.02 -0.53
C GLY A 91 34.81 -13.97 -1.63
N ILE A 92 33.68 -13.78 -2.32
CA ILE A 92 33.48 -12.72 -3.30
C ILE A 92 32.26 -11.92 -2.89
N THR A 93 32.43 -10.62 -2.66
CA THR A 93 31.31 -9.66 -2.56
C THR A 93 31.08 -9.06 -3.93
N ALA A 94 29.86 -9.18 -4.44
CA ALA A 94 29.50 -8.76 -5.79
C ALA A 94 28.05 -8.21 -5.81
N PRO A 95 27.75 -7.22 -6.66
CA PRO A 95 26.37 -6.89 -6.98
C PRO A 95 25.72 -8.07 -7.70
N THR A 96 24.48 -8.40 -7.32
CA THR A 96 23.67 -9.42 -7.99
C THR A 96 22.85 -8.85 -9.14
N VAL A 97 22.56 -7.55 -9.08
CA VAL A 97 21.81 -6.79 -10.09
C VAL A 97 22.49 -5.43 -10.28
N LEU A 98 22.65 -5.01 -11.53
CA LEU A 98 23.09 -3.66 -11.92
C LEU A 98 22.15 -3.11 -12.98
N LYS A 99 22.09 -1.79 -13.08
CA LYS A 99 21.49 -1.13 -14.23
C LYS A 99 22.49 -1.03 -15.39
N VAL A 100 21.99 -0.97 -16.62
CA VAL A 100 22.81 -0.62 -17.79
C VAL A 100 23.51 0.71 -17.51
N GLY A 101 24.84 0.72 -17.62
CA GLY A 101 25.70 1.88 -17.30
C GLY A 101 25.98 2.14 -15.81
N GLU A 102 25.44 1.34 -14.88
CA GLU A 102 25.76 1.45 -13.46
C GLU A 102 27.11 0.80 -13.12
N VAL A 103 27.94 1.49 -12.33
CA VAL A 103 29.24 0.99 -11.89
C VAL A 103 29.04 -0.01 -10.75
N GLY A 104 29.32 -1.28 -10.99
CA GLY A 104 29.42 -2.30 -9.94
C GLY A 104 30.77 -2.29 -9.24
N THR A 105 30.83 -2.80 -8.00
CA THR A 105 32.07 -3.02 -7.25
C THR A 105 32.14 -4.46 -6.76
N TRP A 106 33.24 -5.14 -7.07
CA TRP A 106 33.52 -6.52 -6.66
C TRP A 106 34.72 -6.56 -5.72
N ILE A 107 34.62 -7.36 -4.67
CA ILE A 107 35.66 -7.55 -3.67
C ILE A 107 35.97 -9.04 -3.55
N VAL A 108 37.18 -9.46 -3.89
CA VAL A 108 37.64 -10.86 -3.82
C VAL A 108 38.59 -11.01 -2.64
N LYS A 109 38.24 -11.88 -1.70
CA LYS A 109 39.07 -12.26 -0.54
C LYS A 109 39.71 -13.62 -0.81
N ALA A 110 41.03 -13.68 -0.76
CA ALA A 110 41.79 -14.89 -1.05
C ALA A 110 43.04 -15.01 -0.15
N SER A 111 43.50 -16.23 0.06
CA SER A 111 44.72 -16.54 0.81
C SER A 111 45.57 -17.54 0.05
N ASP A 112 46.88 -17.47 0.25
CA ASP A 112 47.82 -18.48 -0.23
C ASP A 112 48.29 -19.32 0.97
N PRO A 113 48.31 -20.66 0.91
CA PRO A 113 48.76 -21.48 2.03
C PRO A 113 50.21 -21.21 2.48
N LYS A 114 51.06 -20.67 1.59
CA LYS A 114 52.43 -20.24 1.89
C LYS A 114 52.52 -18.72 2.18
N ASN A 115 51.39 -18.02 2.23
CA ASN A 115 51.28 -16.58 2.41
C ASN A 115 52.11 -15.77 1.39
N THR A 116 52.20 -16.26 0.15
CA THR A 116 52.87 -15.55 -0.95
C THR A 116 51.97 -14.47 -1.58
N SER A 117 52.54 -13.58 -2.40
CA SER A 117 51.77 -12.54 -3.09
C SER A 117 50.73 -13.15 -4.05
N LEU A 118 49.55 -12.52 -4.13
CA LEU A 118 48.48 -12.96 -5.03
C LEU A 118 48.26 -11.97 -6.18
N SER A 119 48.19 -12.51 -7.39
CA SER A 119 47.76 -11.79 -8.59
C SER A 119 46.33 -12.14 -8.94
N TYR A 120 45.56 -11.17 -9.43
CA TYR A 120 44.15 -11.33 -9.72
C TYR A 120 43.86 -10.96 -11.19
N ALA A 121 43.03 -11.76 -11.85
CA ALA A 121 42.47 -11.45 -13.15
C ALA A 121 40.94 -11.61 -13.10
N VAL A 122 40.23 -10.73 -13.80
CA VAL A 122 38.78 -10.77 -13.93
C VAL A 122 38.38 -10.77 -15.39
N ASP A 123 37.52 -11.72 -15.74
CA ASP A 123 36.77 -11.76 -17.00
C ASP A 123 35.33 -11.37 -16.69
N TRP A 124 34.86 -10.28 -17.29
CA TRP A 124 33.55 -9.70 -16.99
C TRP A 124 32.40 -10.41 -17.72
N GLY A 125 32.70 -11.34 -18.63
CA GLY A 125 31.70 -12.08 -19.41
C GLY A 125 31.09 -11.28 -20.57
N ASP A 126 31.64 -10.09 -20.87
CA ASP A 126 31.23 -9.19 -21.95
C ASP A 126 32.35 -8.95 -22.99
N ASN A 127 33.32 -9.87 -23.04
CA ASN A 127 34.57 -9.79 -23.81
C ASN A 127 35.58 -8.73 -23.31
N ASN A 128 35.36 -8.08 -22.17
CA ASN A 128 36.39 -7.27 -21.50
C ASN A 128 37.12 -8.08 -20.42
N ILE A 129 38.45 -8.13 -20.50
CA ILE A 129 39.31 -8.80 -19.51
C ILE A 129 40.23 -7.75 -18.87
N VAL A 130 40.24 -7.69 -17.54
CA VAL A 130 41.11 -6.79 -16.76
C VAL A 130 41.99 -7.62 -15.83
N SER A 131 43.30 -7.37 -15.84
CA SER A 131 44.26 -8.01 -14.94
C SER A 131 44.87 -6.99 -13.97
N LYS A 132 44.92 -7.32 -12.67
CA LYS A 132 45.50 -6.46 -11.62
C LYS A 132 46.43 -7.30 -10.73
N SER A 133 47.71 -6.94 -10.73
CA SER A 133 48.69 -7.55 -9.83
C SER A 133 48.77 -6.76 -8.53
N LEU A 134 48.69 -7.43 -7.38
CA LEU A 134 48.88 -6.84 -6.06
C LEU A 134 50.05 -7.57 -5.39
N SER A 135 51.01 -6.82 -4.83
CA SER A 135 52.13 -7.38 -4.07
C SER A 135 52.09 -6.78 -2.67
N LEU A 136 51.94 -7.64 -1.66
CA LEU A 136 52.02 -7.25 -0.25
C LEU A 136 52.86 -8.30 0.48
N LEU A 137 53.98 -7.88 1.07
CA LEU A 137 54.83 -8.70 1.94
C LEU A 137 54.31 -8.61 3.38
N SER A 138 54.09 -9.76 4.06
CA SER A 138 54.61 -10.06 5.42
C SER A 138 53.88 -11.22 6.13
N GLN A 139 54.56 -11.74 7.17
CA GLN A 139 54.31 -12.97 7.93
C GLN A 139 53.10 -12.91 8.89
N GLN A 140 51.95 -13.43 8.46
CA GLN A 140 50.96 -14.24 9.21
C GLN A 140 49.81 -14.54 8.22
N VAL A 141 48.97 -15.55 8.49
CA VAL A 141 47.87 -15.95 7.59
C VAL A 141 46.99 -14.74 7.29
N PHE A 142 47.20 -14.12 6.13
CA PHE A 142 46.58 -12.85 5.77
C PHE A 142 45.73 -13.05 4.53
N VAL A 143 44.45 -12.73 4.68
CA VAL A 143 43.48 -12.71 3.59
C VAL A 143 43.72 -11.44 2.78
N GLN A 144 44.22 -11.60 1.55
CA GLN A 144 44.40 -10.50 0.62
C GLN A 144 43.07 -10.17 -0.06
N THR A 145 42.81 -8.87 -0.24
CA THR A 145 41.57 -8.35 -0.82
C THR A 145 41.84 -7.63 -2.13
N GLY A 146 41.25 -8.08 -3.22
CA GLY A 146 41.23 -7.40 -4.51
C GLY A 146 39.92 -6.68 -4.76
N THR A 147 39.94 -5.38 -5.05
CA THR A 147 38.76 -4.59 -5.42
C THR A 147 38.78 -4.20 -6.89
N PHE A 148 37.65 -4.44 -7.57
CA PHE A 148 37.42 -4.22 -8.99
C PHE A 148 36.11 -3.47 -9.22
N THR A 149 36.04 -2.69 -10.29
CA THR A 149 34.83 -1.98 -10.72
C THR A 149 34.61 -2.18 -12.21
N HIS A 150 33.35 -2.24 -12.63
CA HIS A 150 32.96 -2.43 -14.03
C HIS A 150 31.57 -1.87 -14.30
N THR A 151 31.31 -1.54 -15.56
CA THR A 151 30.01 -1.07 -16.07
C THR A 151 29.65 -1.88 -17.31
N TYR A 152 28.42 -2.38 -17.37
CA TYR A 152 27.92 -3.10 -18.54
C TYR A 152 27.13 -2.17 -19.46
N ALA A 153 27.44 -2.22 -20.75
CA ALA A 153 26.81 -1.40 -21.79
C ALA A 153 25.46 -1.96 -22.25
N ASP A 154 25.29 -3.28 -22.16
CA ASP A 154 24.08 -3.99 -22.59
C ASP A 154 23.42 -4.71 -21.41
N LYS A 155 22.11 -4.96 -21.54
CA LYS A 155 21.40 -5.82 -20.59
C LYS A 155 21.72 -7.29 -20.86
N GLY A 156 21.76 -8.07 -19.80
CA GLY A 156 22.07 -9.48 -19.91
C GLY A 156 22.37 -10.12 -18.57
N GLU A 157 22.59 -11.43 -18.61
CA GLU A 157 23.16 -12.19 -17.51
C GLU A 157 24.65 -12.39 -17.81
N TYR A 158 25.51 -11.88 -16.93
CA TYR A 158 26.95 -11.94 -17.12
C TYR A 158 27.58 -12.80 -16.02
N ARG A 159 28.32 -13.81 -16.45
CA ARG A 159 29.11 -14.66 -15.55
C ARG A 159 30.51 -14.09 -15.41
N VAL A 160 30.78 -13.43 -14.28
CA VAL A 160 32.07 -12.83 -13.95
C VAL A 160 32.97 -13.90 -13.37
N MET A 161 34.15 -14.09 -13.96
CA MET A 161 35.11 -15.10 -13.56
C MET A 161 36.37 -14.46 -12.99
N PHE A 162 36.68 -14.76 -11.73
CA PHE A 162 37.88 -14.31 -11.04
C PHE A 162 38.91 -15.43 -11.00
N THR A 163 40.13 -15.13 -11.45
CA THR A 163 41.28 -16.02 -11.35
C THR A 163 42.29 -15.42 -10.39
N VAL A 164 42.63 -16.16 -9.33
CA VAL A 164 43.66 -15.78 -8.35
C VAL A 164 44.86 -16.69 -8.56
N SER A 165 46.05 -16.12 -8.75
CA SER A 165 47.29 -16.87 -8.95
C SER A 165 48.36 -16.47 -7.93
N ASN A 166 49.08 -17.44 -7.38
CA ASN A 166 50.21 -17.18 -6.48
C ASN A 166 51.55 -17.02 -7.24
N GLU A 167 52.64 -16.78 -6.53
CA GLU A 167 53.97 -16.53 -7.12
C GLU A 167 54.53 -17.71 -7.93
N ALA A 168 54.08 -18.95 -7.68
CA ALA A 168 54.46 -20.10 -8.53
C ALA A 168 53.52 -20.32 -9.71
N GLY A 169 52.58 -19.42 -9.94
CA GLY A 169 51.65 -19.47 -11.06
C GLY A 169 50.51 -20.47 -10.89
N LEU A 170 50.33 -21.07 -9.71
CA LEU A 170 49.17 -21.92 -9.42
C LEU A 170 47.92 -21.05 -9.29
N LYS A 171 46.81 -21.52 -9.86
CA LYS A 171 45.60 -20.72 -10.04
C LYS A 171 44.39 -21.37 -9.40
N THR A 172 43.53 -20.52 -8.83
CA THR A 172 42.18 -20.86 -8.40
C THR A 172 41.19 -19.93 -9.07
N VAL A 173 40.08 -20.50 -9.53
CA VAL A 173 39.04 -19.77 -10.26
C VAL A 173 37.72 -19.87 -9.51
N SER A 174 37.01 -18.75 -9.41
CA SER A 174 35.64 -18.71 -8.91
C SER A 174 34.82 -17.72 -9.75
N SER A 175 33.50 -17.88 -9.75
CA SER A 175 32.61 -17.05 -10.55
C SER A 175 31.42 -16.53 -9.76
N VAL A 176 30.93 -15.36 -10.15
CA VAL A 176 29.65 -14.80 -9.69
C VAL A 176 28.83 -14.38 -10.90
N THR A 177 27.50 -14.39 -10.77
CA THR A 177 26.59 -13.93 -11.82
C THR A 177 26.01 -12.59 -11.44
N VAL A 178 26.05 -11.64 -12.39
CA VAL A 178 25.38 -10.34 -12.27
C VAL A 178 24.33 -10.20 -13.36
N HIS A 179 23.14 -9.74 -12.98
CA HIS A 179 22.06 -9.47 -13.92
C HIS A 179 22.01 -7.97 -14.21
N VAL A 180 22.30 -7.59 -15.44
CA VAL A 180 22.23 -6.20 -15.90
C VAL A 180 20.88 -5.96 -16.53
N ARG A 181 20.17 -4.96 -16.01
CA ARG A 181 18.79 -4.62 -16.41
C ARG A 181 18.74 -3.16 -16.86
N ASP A 182 17.78 -2.80 -17.69
CA ASP A 182 17.54 -1.39 -18.00
C ASP A 182 17.07 -0.66 -16.71
N THR A 183 17.52 0.58 -16.46
CA THR A 183 16.77 1.46 -15.55
C THR A 183 15.42 1.76 -16.16
N GLU A 184 14.37 1.45 -15.39
CA GLU A 184 12.96 1.59 -15.74
C GLU A 184 12.34 0.36 -16.43
N ASP A 185 12.47 -0.81 -15.81
CA ASP A 185 11.27 -1.64 -15.63
C ASP A 185 10.33 -0.90 -14.66
N VAL A 186 9.69 0.18 -15.14
CA VAL A 186 8.49 0.63 -14.46
C VAL A 186 7.51 -0.51 -14.70
N VAL A 187 7.25 -1.30 -13.67
CA VAL A 187 6.18 -2.29 -13.71
C VAL A 187 4.86 -1.59 -13.45
N ALA A 188 3.78 -2.09 -14.05
CA ALA A 188 2.45 -1.61 -13.71
C ALA A 188 2.21 -1.82 -12.20
N PRO A 189 1.46 -0.93 -11.52
CA PRO A 189 1.35 -0.97 -10.07
C PRO A 189 0.80 -2.30 -9.57
N VAL A 190 1.38 -2.93 -8.55
CA VAL A 190 0.77 -4.10 -7.92
C VAL A 190 -0.26 -3.63 -6.89
N ILE A 191 -1.51 -4.03 -7.08
CA ILE A 191 -2.61 -3.69 -6.17
C ILE A 191 -2.64 -4.70 -5.01
N SER A 192 -2.69 -4.17 -3.78
CA SER A 192 -2.77 -4.95 -2.54
C SER A 192 -3.79 -4.34 -1.57
N ASN A 193 -4.16 -5.11 -0.54
CA ASN A 193 -5.03 -4.66 0.55
C ASN A 193 -6.38 -4.08 0.10
N LEU A 194 -6.92 -4.57 -1.04
CA LEU A 194 -8.21 -4.14 -1.55
C LEU A 194 -9.32 -4.53 -0.57
N ASN A 195 -10.04 -3.54 -0.06
CA ASN A 195 -11.15 -3.72 0.86
C ASN A 195 -12.25 -2.68 0.65
N VAL A 196 -13.44 -3.00 1.16
CA VAL A 196 -14.57 -2.06 1.23
C VAL A 196 -14.84 -1.75 2.70
N THR A 197 -14.98 -0.46 3.01
CA THR A 197 -15.29 0.05 4.35
C THR A 197 -16.45 1.04 4.28
N ASN A 198 -16.98 1.44 5.44
CA ASN A 198 -18.06 2.41 5.55
C ASN A 198 -19.24 2.09 4.61
N VAL A 199 -19.57 0.80 4.49
CA VAL A 199 -20.73 0.34 3.71
C VAL A 199 -21.98 0.79 4.44
N LYS A 200 -22.77 1.62 3.77
CA LYS A 200 -24.08 2.12 4.20
C LYS A 200 -25.09 1.81 3.11
N SER A 201 -26.35 2.23 3.31
CA SER A 201 -27.42 2.01 2.33
C SER A 201 -27.17 2.68 0.98
N HIS A 202 -26.56 3.86 0.94
CA HIS A 202 -26.38 4.64 -0.30
C HIS A 202 -24.93 5.07 -0.58
N LYS A 203 -23.97 4.56 0.19
CA LYS A 203 -22.55 4.86 0.01
C LYS A 203 -21.67 3.72 0.49
N ALA A 204 -20.47 3.64 -0.07
CA ALA A 204 -19.41 2.75 0.37
C ALA A 204 -18.05 3.38 0.06
N THR A 205 -17.00 2.97 0.75
CA THR A 205 -15.64 3.44 0.51
C THR A 205 -14.75 2.28 0.09
N ILE A 206 -14.11 2.39 -1.06
CA ILE A 206 -13.15 1.42 -1.59
C ILE A 206 -11.74 1.90 -1.24
N ASN A 207 -10.94 1.03 -0.61
CA ASN A 207 -9.55 1.31 -0.26
C ASN A 207 -8.63 0.23 -0.82
N TRP A 208 -7.43 0.62 -1.24
CA TRP A 208 -6.35 -0.29 -1.61
C TRP A 208 -5.01 0.42 -1.55
N THR A 209 -3.93 -0.35 -1.65
CA THR A 209 -2.56 0.16 -1.73
C THR A 209 -1.88 -0.29 -3.02
N THR A 210 -0.89 0.49 -3.46
CA THR A 210 0.02 0.08 -4.54
C THR A 210 1.48 0.18 -4.10
N ASP A 211 2.31 -0.68 -4.68
CA ASP A 211 3.76 -0.68 -4.49
C ASP A 211 4.47 0.52 -5.16
N THR A 212 3.82 1.13 -6.15
CA THR A 212 4.30 2.31 -6.87
C THR A 212 3.25 3.41 -6.90
N LYS A 213 3.67 4.69 -6.91
CA LYS A 213 2.73 5.82 -6.95
C LYS A 213 1.89 5.77 -8.22
N SER A 214 0.58 5.74 -8.06
CA SER A 214 -0.36 5.52 -9.16
C SER A 214 -1.64 6.34 -8.99
N ASN A 215 -2.42 6.48 -10.05
CA ASN A 215 -3.72 7.14 -9.99
C ASN A 215 -4.80 6.21 -9.41
N THR A 216 -5.98 6.75 -9.12
CA THR A 216 -7.11 6.00 -8.54
C THR A 216 -8.20 5.83 -9.59
N MET A 217 -8.60 4.59 -9.90
CA MET A 217 -9.74 4.29 -10.78
C MET A 217 -10.64 3.21 -10.15
N VAL A 218 -11.96 3.39 -10.20
CA VAL A 218 -12.95 2.42 -9.72
C VAL A 218 -14.06 2.27 -10.75
N TRP A 219 -14.28 1.04 -11.20
CA TRP A 219 -15.45 0.62 -11.97
C TRP A 219 -16.40 -0.14 -11.05
N ILE A 220 -17.69 0.14 -11.16
CA ILE A 220 -18.73 -0.47 -10.34
C ILE A 220 -19.94 -0.82 -11.23
N SER A 221 -20.50 -2.00 -11.02
CA SER A 221 -21.69 -2.49 -11.73
C SER A 221 -22.60 -3.28 -10.78
N LYS A 222 -23.89 -3.38 -11.12
CA LYS A 222 -24.82 -4.32 -10.46
C LYS A 222 -24.76 -5.73 -11.05
N THR A 223 -24.11 -5.87 -12.20
CA THR A 223 -23.92 -7.13 -12.93
C THR A 223 -22.45 -7.52 -12.96
N SER A 224 -22.19 -8.82 -12.97
CA SER A 224 -20.86 -9.41 -13.16
C SER A 224 -20.79 -10.04 -14.56
N PRO A 225 -19.67 -9.90 -15.29
CA PRO A 225 -18.47 -9.16 -14.90
C PRO A 225 -18.64 -7.64 -15.04
N VAL A 226 -17.90 -6.88 -14.24
CA VAL A 226 -17.82 -5.41 -14.37
C VAL A 226 -17.18 -5.04 -15.71
N ASP A 227 -17.92 -4.33 -16.56
CA ASP A 227 -17.37 -3.77 -17.79
C ASP A 227 -16.44 -2.58 -17.50
N THR A 228 -15.14 -2.83 -17.61
CA THR A 228 -14.10 -1.81 -17.37
C THR A 228 -13.88 -0.83 -18.53
N ASN A 229 -14.70 -0.91 -19.59
CA ASN A 229 -14.71 0.06 -20.68
C ASN A 229 -15.71 1.21 -20.46
N LEU A 230 -16.61 1.07 -19.48
CA LEU A 230 -17.60 2.09 -19.14
C LEU A 230 -17.02 3.21 -18.26
N ALA A 231 -17.88 4.20 -17.99
CA ALA A 231 -17.57 5.31 -17.10
C ALA A 231 -17.09 4.81 -15.72
N LYS A 232 -16.13 5.53 -15.15
CA LYS A 232 -15.45 5.18 -13.90
C LYS A 232 -15.31 6.37 -12.98
N TYR A 233 -15.20 6.10 -11.68
CA TYR A 233 -14.69 7.08 -10.74
C TYR A 233 -13.18 7.18 -10.88
N SER A 234 -12.63 8.38 -10.98
CA SER A 234 -11.19 8.57 -11.21
C SER A 234 -10.62 9.77 -10.47
N ARG A 235 -9.40 9.64 -9.94
CA ARG A 235 -8.59 10.77 -9.43
C ARG A 235 -7.20 10.69 -10.05
N LYS A 236 -6.69 11.83 -10.55
CA LYS A 236 -5.41 11.91 -11.26
C LYS A 236 -4.17 11.89 -10.35
N ALA A 237 -4.32 12.26 -9.07
CA ALA A 237 -3.21 12.34 -8.13
C ALA A 237 -2.51 10.98 -7.97
N LEU A 238 -1.17 10.99 -7.99
CA LEU A 238 -0.37 9.77 -7.84
C LEU A 238 -0.03 9.52 -6.37
N VAL A 239 -0.63 8.47 -5.80
CA VAL A 239 -0.51 8.12 -4.37
C VAL A 239 -0.20 6.62 -4.22
N LEU A 240 0.21 6.21 -3.01
CA LEU A 240 0.40 4.80 -2.63
C LEU A 240 -0.82 4.24 -1.90
N ASN A 241 -1.55 5.10 -1.19
CA ASN A 241 -2.75 4.75 -0.43
C ASN A 241 -3.97 5.35 -1.14
N HIS A 242 -4.83 4.48 -1.65
CA HIS A 242 -5.99 4.86 -2.44
C HIS A 242 -7.26 4.77 -1.59
N LYS A 243 -8.11 5.78 -1.76
CA LYS A 243 -9.44 5.86 -1.13
C LYS A 243 -10.41 6.52 -2.09
N MET A 244 -11.53 5.84 -2.36
CA MET A 244 -12.63 6.36 -3.18
C MET A 244 -13.96 6.17 -2.47
N GLU A 245 -14.68 7.26 -2.22
CA GLU A 245 -16.05 7.22 -1.70
C GLU A 245 -17.04 7.17 -2.87
N LEU A 246 -17.83 6.11 -2.92
CA LEU A 246 -18.93 5.92 -3.86
C LEU A 246 -20.21 6.44 -3.19
N LYS A 247 -20.95 7.30 -3.89
CA LYS A 247 -22.19 7.92 -3.40
C LYS A 247 -23.35 7.56 -4.32
N LYS A 248 -24.58 7.76 -3.84
CA LYS A 248 -25.82 7.53 -4.61
C LYS A 248 -25.95 6.08 -5.10
N LEU A 249 -25.51 5.13 -4.28
CA LEU A 249 -25.74 3.71 -4.53
C LEU A 249 -27.18 3.35 -4.16
N GLU A 250 -27.72 2.29 -4.77
CA GLU A 250 -29.00 1.71 -4.35
C GLU A 250 -28.80 0.86 -3.11
N ALA A 251 -29.79 0.87 -2.22
CA ALA A 251 -29.75 0.14 -0.98
C ALA A 251 -30.13 -1.33 -1.17
N ASN A 252 -29.73 -2.19 -0.23
CA ASN A 252 -29.87 -3.65 -0.34
C ASN A 252 -29.42 -4.23 -1.70
N THR A 253 -28.43 -3.61 -2.32
CA THR A 253 -28.04 -3.92 -3.70
C THR A 253 -26.62 -4.42 -3.71
N LYS A 254 -26.43 -5.61 -4.31
CA LYS A 254 -25.11 -6.18 -4.53
C LYS A 254 -24.44 -5.44 -5.69
N TYR A 255 -23.23 -4.96 -5.45
CA TYR A 255 -22.38 -4.32 -6.44
C TYR A 255 -21.10 -5.13 -6.62
N TYR A 256 -20.67 -5.22 -7.86
CA TYR A 256 -19.37 -5.75 -8.26
C TYR A 256 -18.44 -4.57 -8.55
N VAL A 257 -17.20 -4.66 -8.10
CA VAL A 257 -16.17 -3.63 -8.21
C VAL A 257 -14.89 -4.21 -8.76
N VAL A 258 -14.29 -3.47 -9.71
CA VAL A 258 -12.91 -3.64 -10.13
C VAL A 258 -12.22 -2.30 -9.90
N VAL A 259 -11.09 -2.32 -9.20
CA VAL A 259 -10.24 -1.13 -9.06
C VAL A 259 -9.11 -1.19 -10.08
N GLY A 260 -8.58 -0.03 -10.43
CA GLY A 260 -7.35 0.03 -11.22
C GLY A 260 -6.48 1.21 -10.86
N SER A 261 -5.21 1.02 -11.14
CA SER A 261 -4.14 1.95 -10.81
C SER A 261 -3.20 2.07 -12.00
N LYS A 262 -2.97 3.30 -12.46
CA LYS A 262 -2.07 3.63 -13.57
C LYS A 262 -0.88 4.40 -13.08
N ASN A 263 0.32 3.96 -13.44
CA ASN A 263 1.54 4.75 -13.38
C ASN A 263 2.09 4.95 -14.82
N LYS A 264 3.36 5.34 -14.96
CA LYS A 264 3.99 5.50 -16.28
C LYS A 264 4.12 4.18 -17.06
N ALA A 265 4.28 3.04 -16.36
CA ALA A 265 4.40 1.72 -16.96
C ALA A 265 3.13 1.24 -17.66
N GLY A 266 1.98 1.50 -17.04
CA GLY A 266 0.76 0.83 -17.43
C GLY A 266 -0.32 0.88 -16.36
N ILE A 267 -1.41 0.17 -16.65
CA ILE A 267 -2.57 0.02 -15.77
C ILE A 267 -2.57 -1.40 -15.25
N THR A 268 -2.71 -1.53 -13.93
CA THR A 268 -3.13 -2.79 -13.31
C THR A 268 -4.58 -2.68 -12.90
N LYS A 269 -5.33 -3.77 -13.08
CA LYS A 269 -6.70 -3.92 -12.58
C LYS A 269 -6.72 -5.03 -11.55
N SER A 270 -7.51 -4.88 -10.50
CA SER A 270 -7.72 -5.95 -9.53
C SER A 270 -8.57 -7.08 -10.14
N ALA A 271 -8.58 -8.23 -9.47
CA ALA A 271 -9.70 -9.15 -9.61
C ALA A 271 -11.01 -8.44 -9.20
N GLU A 272 -12.13 -8.96 -9.69
CA GLU A 272 -13.44 -8.48 -9.29
C GLU A 272 -13.71 -8.86 -7.82
N MET A 273 -14.24 -7.91 -7.07
CA MET A 273 -14.81 -8.17 -5.75
C MET A 273 -16.27 -7.72 -5.72
N SER A 274 -17.01 -8.11 -4.69
CA SER A 274 -18.36 -7.60 -4.50
C SER A 274 -18.59 -7.17 -3.06
N PHE A 275 -19.53 -6.24 -2.89
CA PHE A 275 -20.10 -5.87 -1.61
C PHE A 275 -21.60 -5.63 -1.80
N THR A 276 -22.38 -5.83 -0.74
CA THR A 276 -23.81 -5.50 -0.73
C THR A 276 -23.99 -4.27 0.12
N THR A 277 -24.61 -3.23 -0.43
CA THR A 277 -25.02 -2.08 0.39
C THR A 277 -25.96 -2.57 1.47
N LEU A 278 -25.91 -1.94 2.64
CA LEU A 278 -26.85 -2.29 3.69
C LEU A 278 -28.26 -2.10 3.18
N VAL A 279 -29.21 -2.88 3.70
CA VAL A 279 -30.62 -2.57 3.51
C VAL A 279 -30.80 -1.08 3.78
N SER A 280 -31.54 -0.39 2.89
CA SER A 280 -32.21 0.82 3.33
C SER A 280 -33.15 0.26 4.37
N ASN A 281 -32.78 0.39 5.64
CA ASN A 281 -33.71 0.01 6.67
C ASN A 281 -35.00 0.77 6.30
N PRO A 282 -36.14 0.09 6.11
CA PRO A 282 -37.41 0.80 5.99
C PRO A 282 -37.66 1.66 7.25
N ASP A 283 -36.81 1.52 8.27
CA ASP A 283 -36.80 2.24 9.55
C ASP A 283 -35.45 2.97 9.85
N ILE A 284 -34.67 3.30 8.81
CA ILE A 284 -33.82 4.50 8.79
C ILE A 284 -34.01 5.18 7.43
N THR A 285 -35.11 5.92 7.35
CA THR A 285 -35.02 7.36 7.09
C THR A 285 -33.78 7.95 7.82
N PRO A 286 -33.24 9.15 7.54
CA PRO A 286 -32.61 9.85 8.68
C PRO A 286 -33.61 9.66 9.82
N THR A 287 -33.24 9.22 11.05
CA THR A 287 -34.19 9.34 12.17
C THR A 287 -34.88 10.67 11.89
N PRO A 288 -36.22 10.75 11.69
CA PRO A 288 -36.80 12.08 11.56
C PRO A 288 -36.23 12.73 12.80
N THR A 289 -35.34 13.73 12.65
CA THR A 289 -34.95 14.55 13.78
C THR A 289 -36.30 14.87 14.35
N PRO A 290 -36.69 14.27 15.50
CA PRO A 290 -38.08 13.94 15.80
C PRO A 290 -38.84 15.18 15.47
N THR A 291 -39.61 15.25 14.36
CA THR A 291 -39.89 16.52 13.63
C THR A 291 -39.95 17.58 14.70
N PRO A 292 -38.89 18.42 14.89
CA PRO A 292 -38.70 19.13 16.16
C PRO A 292 -40.06 19.70 16.43
N THR A 293 -40.70 19.23 17.52
CA THR A 293 -42.10 19.54 17.79
C THR A 293 -42.22 21.01 17.46
N PRO A 294 -43.04 21.42 16.46
CA PRO A 294 -42.90 22.74 15.85
C PRO A 294 -42.72 23.72 16.98
N ASP A 295 -41.56 24.38 16.99
CA ASP A 295 -41.27 25.23 18.12
C ASP A 295 -42.40 26.24 18.20
N THR A 296 -43.14 26.18 19.29
CA THR A 296 -44.31 27.01 19.57
C THR A 296 -44.03 27.97 20.72
N THR A 297 -42.80 27.97 21.26
CA THR A 297 -42.44 28.80 22.40
C THR A 297 -41.91 30.11 21.87
N ALA A 298 -42.53 31.22 22.25
CA ALA A 298 -41.97 32.52 21.94
C ALA A 298 -40.73 32.81 22.79
N PRO A 299 -39.75 33.58 22.27
CA PRO A 299 -38.59 33.98 23.04
C PRO A 299 -39.02 34.75 24.30
N VAL A 300 -38.24 34.66 25.37
CA VAL A 300 -38.44 35.40 26.62
C VAL A 300 -37.49 36.59 26.65
N ILE A 301 -38.05 37.81 26.60
CA ILE A 301 -37.27 39.05 26.70
C ILE A 301 -36.88 39.32 28.16
N SER A 302 -35.64 39.73 28.36
CA SER A 302 -35.08 40.10 29.67
C SER A 302 -34.01 41.20 29.53
N ALA A 303 -33.55 41.75 30.66
CA ALA A 303 -32.47 42.74 30.73
C ALA A 303 -32.68 43.98 29.82
N ILE A 304 -33.91 44.45 29.70
CA ILE A 304 -34.23 45.65 28.92
C ILE A 304 -33.56 46.87 29.57
N THR A 305 -32.77 47.59 28.79
CA THR A 305 -32.12 48.83 29.19
C THR A 305 -32.26 49.87 28.09
N THR A 306 -32.28 51.14 28.49
CA THR A 306 -32.32 52.28 27.56
C THR A 306 -31.17 53.23 27.88
N ASN A 307 -30.49 53.70 26.85
CA ASN A 307 -29.48 54.74 26.94
C ASN A 307 -29.83 55.86 25.96
N VAL A 308 -30.10 57.04 26.50
CA VAL A 308 -30.53 58.19 25.69
C VAL A 308 -29.38 59.17 25.55
N THR A 309 -29.04 59.52 24.31
CA THR A 309 -27.99 60.47 23.96
C THR A 309 -28.54 61.53 23.00
N GLY A 310 -28.93 62.69 23.55
CA GLY A 310 -29.56 63.77 22.81
C GLY A 310 -30.90 63.32 22.20
N ILE A 311 -30.98 63.38 20.87
CA ILE A 311 -32.15 62.97 20.07
C ILE A 311 -32.10 61.51 19.59
N ASN A 312 -31.25 60.68 20.21
CA ASN A 312 -31.15 59.25 19.90
C ASN A 312 -31.33 58.43 21.18
N ALA A 313 -31.89 57.24 21.05
CA ALA A 313 -31.97 56.27 22.14
C ALA A 313 -31.49 54.90 21.67
N VAL A 314 -30.64 54.25 22.47
CA VAL A 314 -30.27 52.85 22.27
C VAL A 314 -31.10 52.01 23.23
N VAL A 315 -31.81 51.03 22.69
CA VAL A 315 -32.57 50.03 23.44
C VAL A 315 -31.84 48.70 23.32
N SER A 316 -31.45 48.12 24.45
CA SER A 316 -30.73 46.84 24.50
C SER A 316 -31.47 45.85 25.40
N TRP A 317 -31.49 44.58 25.01
CA TRP A 317 -32.14 43.50 25.75
C TRP A 317 -31.54 42.14 25.38
N THR A 318 -31.91 41.10 26.11
CA THR A 318 -31.54 39.72 25.83
C THR A 318 -32.76 38.82 25.67
N THR A 319 -32.62 37.76 24.88
CA THR A 319 -33.59 36.67 24.79
C THR A 319 -32.97 35.34 25.21
N ASN A 320 -33.78 34.42 25.71
CA ASN A 320 -33.35 33.06 26.06
C ASN A 320 -33.04 32.18 24.82
N GLU A 321 -33.42 32.63 23.62
CA GLU A 321 -33.16 31.96 22.34
C GLU A 321 -32.98 32.96 21.19
N PRO A 322 -32.33 32.57 20.07
CA PRO A 322 -32.07 33.49 18.96
C PRO A 322 -33.35 34.06 18.34
N ALA A 323 -33.48 35.39 18.34
CA ALA A 323 -34.63 36.10 17.80
C ALA A 323 -34.23 37.33 16.99
N THR A 324 -35.18 37.87 16.23
CA THR A 324 -35.06 39.16 15.54
C THR A 324 -35.20 40.32 16.52
N SER A 325 -34.70 41.49 16.11
CA SER A 325 -34.74 42.71 16.91
C SER A 325 -35.76 43.68 16.32
N ASN A 326 -36.80 44.06 17.05
CA ASN A 326 -37.69 45.15 16.64
C ASN A 326 -38.07 45.99 17.85
N VAL A 327 -38.00 47.31 17.71
CA VAL A 327 -38.49 48.26 18.70
C VAL A 327 -39.50 49.18 18.03
N PHE A 328 -40.76 49.10 18.48
CA PHE A 328 -41.82 50.03 18.12
C PHE A 328 -41.86 51.14 19.15
N TYR A 329 -42.04 52.38 18.72
CA TYR A 329 -42.04 53.52 19.63
C TYR A 329 -43.03 54.60 19.19
N SER A 330 -43.57 55.33 20.16
CA SER A 330 -44.55 56.39 19.95
C SER A 330 -44.54 57.38 21.12
N THR A 331 -45.02 58.59 20.89
CA THR A 331 -45.32 59.56 21.98
C THR A 331 -46.71 59.33 22.59
N GLY A 332 -47.52 58.45 21.99
CA GLY A 332 -48.82 58.04 22.51
C GLY A 332 -48.77 56.63 23.11
N THR A 333 -49.69 56.38 24.05
CA THR A 333 -49.89 55.08 24.70
C THR A 333 -51.32 54.58 24.48
N PRO A 334 -51.54 53.29 24.20
CA PRO A 334 -50.53 52.24 24.04
C PRO A 334 -49.83 52.32 22.67
N VAL A 335 -48.59 51.84 22.60
CA VAL A 335 -47.86 51.65 21.34
C VAL A 335 -48.53 50.54 20.53
N ASP A 336 -49.19 50.90 19.42
CA ASP A 336 -49.82 49.92 18.52
C ASP A 336 -48.78 49.26 17.60
N THR A 337 -48.38 48.03 17.94
CA THR A 337 -47.41 47.25 17.15
C THR A 337 -47.96 46.64 15.86
N ASN A 338 -49.27 46.77 15.60
CA ASN A 338 -49.93 46.25 14.40
C ASN A 338 -50.26 47.35 13.38
N ALA A 339 -50.32 48.62 13.79
CA ALA A 339 -50.51 49.73 12.88
C ALA A 339 -49.31 49.90 11.94
N ILE A 340 -49.59 49.93 10.63
CA ILE A 340 -48.59 50.09 9.56
C ILE A 340 -47.77 51.37 9.74
N LEU A 341 -48.36 52.41 10.32
CA LEU A 341 -47.75 53.74 10.49
C LEU A 341 -46.98 53.92 11.80
N THR A 342 -46.97 52.93 12.70
CA THR A 342 -46.21 53.04 13.96
C THR A 342 -44.70 53.02 13.66
N PRO A 343 -43.94 54.04 14.11
CA PRO A 343 -42.50 54.07 13.95
C PRO A 343 -41.82 52.84 14.57
N LYS A 344 -40.86 52.27 13.84
CA LYS A 344 -40.06 51.13 14.32
C LYS A 344 -38.65 51.13 13.77
N VAL A 345 -37.73 50.58 14.55
CA VAL A 345 -36.41 50.15 14.10
C VAL A 345 -36.36 48.62 14.14
N THR A 346 -35.67 48.01 13.17
CA THR A 346 -35.66 46.56 13.00
C THR A 346 -34.29 46.06 12.54
N ASP A 347 -33.91 44.88 13.01
CA ASP A 347 -32.81 44.07 12.51
C ASP A 347 -33.27 42.60 12.43
N GLY A 348 -33.09 42.00 11.26
CA GLY A 348 -33.51 40.63 10.97
C GLY A 348 -32.52 39.55 11.42
N ALA A 349 -31.34 39.91 11.93
CA ALA A 349 -30.38 38.93 12.44
C ALA A 349 -30.91 38.21 13.69
N LEU A 350 -30.85 36.87 13.67
CA LEU A 350 -31.22 36.03 14.81
C LEU A 350 -30.08 36.00 15.83
N THR A 351 -30.26 36.67 16.96
CA THR A 351 -29.28 36.79 18.04
C THR A 351 -29.95 36.67 19.41
N THR A 352 -29.18 36.46 20.48
CA THR A 352 -29.69 36.45 21.87
C THR A 352 -29.36 37.74 22.64
N SER A 353 -28.57 38.62 22.04
CA SER A 353 -28.14 39.90 22.58
C SER A 353 -28.45 40.97 21.56
N HIS A 354 -29.39 41.85 21.88
CA HIS A 354 -29.95 42.81 20.95
C HIS A 354 -29.58 44.23 21.36
N SER A 355 -29.38 45.08 20.37
CA SER A 355 -29.13 46.51 20.59
C SER A 355 -29.55 47.28 19.35
N LEU A 356 -30.62 48.08 19.45
CA LEU A 356 -31.09 48.93 18.36
C LEU A 356 -31.01 50.40 18.73
N SER A 357 -30.49 51.20 17.81
CA SER A 357 -30.48 52.66 17.91
C SER A 357 -31.72 53.24 17.24
N ILE A 358 -32.46 54.06 17.97
CA ILE A 358 -33.61 54.84 17.50
C ILE A 358 -33.12 56.26 17.23
N PRO A 359 -33.01 56.68 15.95
CA PRO A 359 -32.51 58.00 15.61
C PRO A 359 -33.61 59.06 15.53
N SER A 360 -33.19 60.33 15.47
CA SER A 360 -34.03 61.46 15.04
C SER A 360 -35.31 61.69 15.86
N LEU A 361 -35.21 61.53 17.18
CA LEU A 361 -36.30 61.79 18.11
C LEU A 361 -36.47 63.30 18.39
N THR A 362 -37.65 63.71 18.82
CA THR A 362 -37.87 65.09 19.30
C THR A 362 -37.22 65.25 20.67
N SER A 363 -36.51 66.36 20.93
CA SER A 363 -35.92 66.68 22.24
C SER A 363 -36.99 66.87 23.32
N SER A 364 -36.64 66.69 24.59
CA SER A 364 -37.54 66.89 25.74
C SER A 364 -38.90 66.18 25.59
N THR A 365 -38.92 64.98 25.02
CA THR A 365 -40.15 64.23 24.69
C THR A 365 -40.14 62.85 25.34
N LEU A 366 -41.24 62.48 25.99
CA LEU A 366 -41.46 61.13 26.51
C LEU A 366 -41.88 60.20 25.38
N TYR A 367 -41.16 59.09 25.23
CA TYR A 367 -41.49 58.02 24.30
C TYR A 367 -41.87 56.76 25.07
N HIS A 368 -42.93 56.11 24.58
CA HIS A 368 -43.33 54.77 24.92
C HIS A 368 -42.75 53.82 23.88
N PHE A 369 -42.28 52.65 24.29
CA PHE A 369 -41.78 51.64 23.37
C PHE A 369 -42.18 50.22 23.78
N VAL A 370 -42.30 49.37 22.78
CA VAL A 370 -42.56 47.93 22.90
C VAL A 370 -41.56 47.20 22.02
N ILE A 371 -40.88 46.20 22.59
CA ILE A 371 -39.99 45.30 21.86
C ILE A 371 -40.82 44.16 21.29
N LYS A 372 -40.57 43.80 20.02
CA LYS A 372 -41.14 42.62 19.37
C LYS A 372 -40.00 41.73 18.87
N SER A 373 -39.91 40.52 19.39
CA SER A 373 -38.90 39.54 18.96
C SER A 373 -39.58 38.33 18.35
N LEU A 374 -39.05 37.89 17.22
CA LEU A 374 -39.51 36.71 16.49
C LEU A 374 -38.34 35.73 16.38
N ASP A 375 -38.53 34.50 16.81
CA ASP A 375 -37.53 33.44 16.60
C ASP A 375 -37.49 32.95 15.14
N ALA A 376 -36.66 31.92 14.87
CA ALA A 376 -36.56 31.30 13.55
C ALA A 376 -37.85 30.59 13.09
N SER A 377 -38.73 30.23 14.04
CA SER A 377 -40.00 29.52 13.84
C SER A 377 -41.19 30.47 13.68
N ASN A 378 -40.95 31.78 13.80
CA ASN A 378 -41.93 32.88 13.82
C ASN A 378 -42.82 32.93 15.08
N ASN A 379 -42.41 32.34 16.21
CA ASN A 379 -43.09 32.63 17.48
C ASN A 379 -42.75 34.05 17.91
N VAL A 380 -43.76 34.77 18.38
CA VAL A 380 -43.69 36.21 18.62
C VAL A 380 -43.85 36.48 20.10
N VAL A 381 -42.96 37.28 20.67
CA VAL A 381 -43.12 37.88 22.00
C VAL A 381 -43.17 39.40 21.89
N LEU A 382 -43.95 40.02 22.78
CA LEU A 382 -43.93 41.46 23.03
C LEU A 382 -43.44 41.71 24.47
N SER A 383 -42.61 42.71 24.67
CA SER A 383 -42.32 43.21 26.02
C SER A 383 -43.53 43.93 26.60
N SER A 384 -43.55 44.13 27.92
CA SER A 384 -44.37 45.20 28.49
C SER A 384 -43.96 46.55 27.91
N GLU A 385 -44.90 47.47 27.79
CA GLU A 385 -44.59 48.85 27.40
C GLU A 385 -43.65 49.47 28.44
N SER A 386 -42.59 50.09 27.95
CA SER A 386 -41.60 50.81 28.75
C SER A 386 -41.43 52.21 28.20
N THR A 387 -40.78 53.09 28.95
CA THR A 387 -40.60 54.48 28.54
C THR A 387 -39.15 54.92 28.62
N PHE A 388 -38.83 55.94 27.83
CA PHE A 388 -37.61 56.74 27.99
C PHE A 388 -37.93 58.17 27.57
N ALA A 389 -37.14 59.14 28.05
CA ALA A 389 -37.30 60.54 27.68
C ALA A 389 -36.02 61.06 27.03
N THR A 390 -36.16 61.83 25.96
CA THR A 390 -35.06 62.60 25.37
C THR A 390 -34.74 63.82 26.22
N ASN A 391 -33.46 64.18 26.24
CA ASN A 391 -32.96 65.35 26.97
C ASN A 391 -33.16 66.65 26.19
#